data_AF-A0A927R5F5-F1
#
_entry.id   AF-A0A927R5F5-F1
#
_cell.length_a   1.000
_cell.length_b   1.000
_cell.length_c   1.000
_cell.angle_alpha   90.00
_cell.angle_beta   90.00
_cell.angle_gamma   90.00
#
_symmetry.space_group_name_H-M   'P 1'
#
loop_
_entity.id
_entity.type
_entity.pdbx_description
1 polymer ?
#
loop_
_entity_poly.entity_id
_entity_poly.type
_entity_poly.pdbx_seq_one_letter_code
_entity_poly.pdbx_strand_id
1 'polypeptide(L)'
;MNLPSFQQAVGFSVGDSLSLFLLRTLFNETNYSRALYKQFNSEFPGRTVSYEYVARMANTLESNGFLLSQTEGRRKFFQITEKGKARLQEYNTIYAQRFSEVSAVIDRFYYFLTKNGLPPQDDIEPLHEDFRPFISKLLSVKDVVRFMALKLSLNRDSFYMAEVQGQLNSLFGWSPSNGYLYNVAREMEETNLLVGFWPDERRTVRKLYKTDNSEKFYGIVAASLTERITQVRKYLHYILELV
;
A
#
# COMPACT_ATOMS: atom_id res chain seq x y z
N MET A 1 0.10 17.40 -1.40
CA MET A 1 -1.12 16.60 -1.16
C MET A 1 -0.88 15.79 0.11
N ASN A 2 -1.66 15.99 1.17
CA ASN A 2 -1.58 15.13 2.35
C ASN A 2 -2.19 13.77 1.98
N LEU A 3 -1.34 12.79 1.70
CA LEU A 3 -1.79 11.42 1.47
C LEU A 3 -2.46 10.91 2.75
N PRO A 4 -3.64 10.27 2.66
CA PRO A 4 -4.27 9.66 3.82
C PRO A 4 -3.31 8.68 4.49
N SER A 5 -3.43 8.50 5.81
CA SER A 5 -2.64 7.50 6.50
C SER A 5 -2.92 6.12 5.90
N PHE A 6 -1.89 5.27 5.84
CA PHE A 6 -1.96 3.95 5.21
C PHE A 6 -3.19 3.12 5.68
N GLN A 7 -3.53 3.24 6.95
CA GLN A 7 -4.68 2.58 7.59
C GLN A 7 -6.03 3.06 7.01
N GLN A 8 -6.16 4.34 6.68
CA GLN A 8 -7.34 4.86 5.99
C GLN A 8 -7.40 4.38 4.53
N ALA A 9 -6.24 4.04 3.98
CA ALA A 9 -6.08 3.66 2.59
C ALA A 9 -6.41 2.19 2.28
N VAL A 10 -6.30 1.23 3.20
CA VAL A 10 -6.69 -0.16 2.86
C VAL A 10 -8.13 -0.48 3.26
N GLY A 11 -8.92 0.52 3.69
CA GLY A 11 -10.20 0.22 4.36
C GLY A 11 -10.00 -0.61 5.64
N PHE A 12 -8.77 -0.63 6.15
CA PHE A 12 -8.33 -1.36 7.33
C PHE A 12 -7.83 -0.31 8.32
N SER A 13 -8.77 0.25 9.08
CA SER A 13 -8.52 1.43 9.90
C SER A 13 -7.42 1.17 10.94
N VAL A 14 -6.95 2.26 11.58
CA VAL A 14 -6.03 2.13 12.72
C VAL A 14 -6.64 1.21 13.78
N GLY A 15 -7.97 1.30 13.93
CA GLY A 15 -8.73 0.47 14.84
C GLY A 15 -8.78 -1.00 14.40
N ASP A 16 -8.92 -1.30 13.12
CA ASP A 16 -8.91 -2.68 12.62
C ASP A 16 -7.53 -3.32 12.76
N SER A 17 -6.48 -2.57 12.45
CA SER A 17 -5.09 -3.03 12.62
C SER A 17 -4.76 -3.32 14.08
N LEU A 18 -5.17 -2.41 14.98
CA LEU A 18 -5.00 -2.60 16.39
C LEU A 18 -5.86 -3.74 16.93
N SER A 19 -7.10 -3.89 16.45
CA SER A 19 -7.98 -5.00 16.84
C SER A 19 -7.40 -6.35 16.44
N LEU A 20 -6.94 -6.48 15.18
CA LEU A 20 -6.28 -7.67 14.68
C LEU A 20 -5.03 -7.99 15.53
N PHE A 21 -4.17 -6.99 15.76
CA PHE A 21 -2.98 -7.16 16.59
C PHE A 21 -3.31 -7.62 18.00
N LEU A 22 -4.28 -6.97 18.66
CA LEU A 22 -4.69 -7.31 20.03
C LEU A 22 -5.25 -8.72 20.10
N LEU A 23 -6.14 -9.10 19.18
CA LEU A 23 -6.69 -10.45 19.13
C LEU A 23 -5.60 -11.49 18.86
N ARG A 24 -4.69 -11.24 17.92
CA ARG A 24 -3.58 -12.15 17.60
C ARG A 24 -2.60 -12.33 18.77
N THR A 25 -2.26 -11.24 19.44
CA THR A 25 -1.37 -11.28 20.62
C THR A 25 -2.04 -12.06 21.75
N LEU A 26 -3.31 -11.74 22.04
CA LEU A 26 -4.08 -12.36 23.11
C LEU A 26 -4.55 -13.79 22.80
N PHE A 27 -4.40 -14.24 21.55
CA PHE A 27 -4.55 -15.63 21.16
C PHE A 27 -3.37 -16.49 21.65
N ASN A 28 -2.16 -15.92 21.67
CA ASN A 28 -0.96 -16.63 22.10
C ASN A 28 -0.75 -16.56 23.62
N GLU A 29 -1.05 -15.41 24.24
CA GLU A 29 -0.83 -15.20 25.66
C GLU A 29 -1.77 -14.17 26.30
N THR A 30 -2.09 -14.34 27.58
CA THR A 30 -2.80 -13.33 28.38
C THR A 30 -1.89 -12.12 28.62
N ASN A 31 -2.38 -10.89 28.41
CA ASN A 31 -1.55 -9.70 28.54
C ASN A 31 -2.36 -8.46 29.01
N TYR A 32 -1.69 -7.37 29.40
CA TYR A 32 -2.32 -6.15 29.94
C TYR A 32 -2.05 -4.91 29.06
N SER A 33 -2.93 -3.89 29.12
CA SER A 33 -2.95 -2.77 28.16
C SER A 33 -1.61 -2.06 27.98
N ARG A 34 -0.81 -1.89 29.05
CA ARG A 34 0.46 -1.16 28.97
C ARG A 34 1.57 -1.99 28.30
N ALA A 35 1.56 -3.30 28.44
CA ALA A 35 2.46 -4.18 27.70
C ALA A 35 2.04 -4.27 26.23
N LEU A 36 0.75 -4.48 25.96
CA LEU A 36 0.18 -4.46 24.61
C LEU A 36 0.49 -3.14 23.87
N TYR A 37 0.41 -2.00 24.55
CA TYR A 37 0.78 -0.70 24.01
C TYR A 37 2.26 -0.62 23.61
N LYS A 38 3.16 -1.08 24.50
CA LYS A 38 4.60 -1.07 24.22
C LYS A 38 4.92 -1.97 23.04
N GLN A 39 4.36 -3.18 23.03
CA GLN A 39 4.56 -4.18 21.99
C GLN A 39 4.04 -3.68 20.64
N PHE A 40 2.83 -3.12 20.58
CA PHE A 40 2.27 -2.56 19.35
C PHE A 40 3.18 -1.48 18.78
N ASN A 41 3.61 -0.51 19.60
CA ASN A 41 4.45 0.58 19.10
C ASN A 41 5.90 0.16 18.80
N SER A 42 6.36 -1.00 19.27
CA SER A 42 7.68 -1.54 18.90
C SER A 42 7.65 -2.42 17.65
N GLU A 43 6.59 -3.20 17.47
CA GLU A 43 6.49 -4.21 16.40
C GLU A 43 5.74 -3.68 15.17
N PHE A 44 4.74 -2.81 15.35
CA PHE A 44 3.88 -2.36 14.27
C PHE A 44 4.61 -1.35 13.37
N PRO A 45 4.81 -1.61 12.06
CA PRO A 45 5.58 -0.74 11.16
C PRO A 45 4.84 0.55 10.75
N GLY A 46 3.62 0.77 11.26
CA GLY A 46 2.78 1.92 10.93
C GLY A 46 2.82 3.03 11.99
N ARG A 47 1.73 3.83 12.03
CA ARG A 47 1.63 4.96 12.95
C ARG A 47 1.55 4.47 14.40
N THR A 48 2.40 5.05 15.25
CA THR A 48 2.33 4.85 16.70
C THR A 48 1.00 5.37 17.26
N VAL A 49 0.41 4.65 18.19
CA VAL A 49 -0.84 5.04 18.86
C VAL A 49 -0.58 5.42 20.32
N SER A 50 -1.50 6.18 20.93
CA SER A 50 -1.41 6.51 22.36
C SER A 50 -1.82 5.32 23.22
N TYR A 51 -1.38 5.30 24.48
CA TYR A 51 -1.79 4.28 25.45
C TYR A 51 -3.31 4.24 25.64
N GLU A 52 -3.94 5.41 25.73
CA GLU A 52 -5.40 5.56 25.89
C GLU A 52 -6.15 4.95 24.73
N TYR A 53 -5.60 5.04 23.51
CA TYR A 53 -6.20 4.44 22.33
C TYR A 53 -6.16 2.91 22.40
N VAL A 54 -5.03 2.33 22.83
CA VAL A 54 -4.89 0.88 23.06
C VAL A 54 -5.82 0.40 24.16
N ALA A 55 -5.85 1.09 25.29
CA ALA A 55 -6.72 0.74 26.41
C ALA A 55 -8.21 0.82 26.02
N ARG A 56 -8.61 1.88 25.28
CA ARG A 56 -9.97 2.03 24.77
C ARG A 56 -10.34 0.89 23.83
N MET A 57 -9.45 0.53 22.90
CA MET A 57 -9.72 -0.57 21.97
C MET A 57 -9.87 -1.91 22.69
N ALA A 58 -8.98 -2.22 23.65
CA ALA A 58 -9.09 -3.43 24.45
C ALA A 58 -10.43 -3.50 25.22
N ASN A 59 -10.86 -2.39 25.83
CA ASN A 59 -12.16 -2.32 26.51
C ASN A 59 -13.34 -2.42 25.53
N THR A 60 -13.23 -1.89 24.32
CA THR A 60 -14.25 -2.05 23.26
C THR A 60 -14.35 -3.52 22.84
N LEU A 61 -13.23 -4.20 22.63
CA LEU A 61 -13.21 -5.62 22.28
C LEU A 61 -13.81 -6.49 23.40
N GLU A 62 -13.48 -6.19 24.65
CA GLU A 62 -14.08 -6.83 25.82
C GLU A 62 -15.59 -6.60 25.89
N SER A 63 -16.04 -5.36 25.74
CA SER A 63 -17.47 -5.00 25.79
C SER A 63 -18.28 -5.68 24.68
N ASN A 64 -17.64 -5.96 23.54
CA ASN A 64 -18.23 -6.71 22.43
C ASN A 64 -18.14 -8.24 22.62
N GLY A 65 -17.55 -8.71 23.72
CA GLY A 65 -17.40 -10.12 24.08
C GLY A 65 -16.26 -10.84 23.34
N PHE A 66 -15.36 -10.12 22.68
CA PHE A 66 -14.20 -10.70 22.01
C PHE A 66 -13.04 -10.99 22.98
N LEU A 67 -12.97 -10.26 24.09
CA LEU A 67 -12.02 -10.46 25.17
C LEU A 67 -12.74 -10.66 26.50
N LEU A 68 -12.10 -11.37 27.41
CA LEU A 68 -12.40 -11.38 28.84
C LEU A 68 -11.28 -10.65 29.57
N SER A 69 -11.56 -10.16 30.78
CA SER A 69 -10.51 -9.64 31.64
C SER A 69 -10.56 -10.18 33.06
N GLN A 70 -9.38 -10.24 33.66
CA GLN A 70 -9.18 -10.53 35.07
C GLN A 70 -8.27 -9.46 35.66
N THR A 71 -8.61 -8.98 36.86
CA THR A 71 -7.78 -7.99 37.55
C THR A 71 -6.87 -8.70 38.55
N GLU A 72 -5.57 -8.52 38.40
CA GLU A 72 -4.56 -9.00 39.35
C GLU A 72 -3.79 -7.80 39.90
N GLY A 73 -4.01 -7.51 41.19
CA GLY A 73 -3.51 -6.30 41.84
C GLY A 73 -4.04 -5.04 41.17
N ARG A 74 -3.14 -4.22 40.59
CA ARG A 74 -3.49 -2.97 39.89
C ARG A 74 -3.58 -3.12 38.38
N ARG A 75 -3.43 -4.33 37.84
CA ARG A 75 -3.36 -4.58 36.40
C ARG A 75 -4.60 -5.35 35.95
N LYS A 76 -5.21 -4.89 34.86
CA LYS A 76 -6.28 -5.58 34.14
C LYS A 76 -5.64 -6.38 33.01
N PHE A 77 -5.67 -7.71 33.13
CA PHE A 77 -5.20 -8.65 32.14
C PHE A 77 -6.36 -9.05 31.24
N PHE A 78 -6.09 -9.22 29.95
CA PHE A 78 -7.06 -9.61 28.92
C PHE A 78 -6.70 -10.98 28.38
N GLN A 79 -7.73 -11.74 28.03
CA GLN A 79 -7.63 -13.04 27.36
C GLN A 79 -8.66 -13.10 26.23
N ILE A 80 -8.35 -13.76 25.13
CA ILE A 80 -9.28 -13.93 24.01
C ILE A 80 -10.42 -14.91 24.36
N THR A 81 -11.64 -14.64 23.87
CA THR A 81 -12.77 -15.58 23.94
C THR A 81 -12.88 -16.42 22.67
N GLU A 82 -13.74 -17.46 22.67
CA GLU A 82 -14.10 -18.17 21.43
C GLU A 82 -14.70 -17.24 20.37
N LYS A 83 -15.51 -16.26 20.79
CA LYS A 83 -16.02 -15.21 19.88
C LYS A 83 -14.88 -14.36 19.30
N GLY A 84 -13.88 -14.03 20.11
CA GLY A 84 -12.68 -13.33 19.66
C GLY A 84 -11.85 -14.15 18.67
N LYS A 85 -11.72 -15.46 18.90
CA LYS A 85 -11.04 -16.39 17.97
C LYS A 85 -11.77 -16.48 16.63
N ALA A 86 -13.09 -16.62 16.64
CA ALA A 86 -13.89 -16.60 15.42
C ALA A 86 -13.72 -15.27 14.66
N ARG A 87 -13.71 -14.14 15.37
CA ARG A 87 -13.46 -12.83 14.76
C ARG A 87 -12.05 -12.71 14.16
N LEU A 88 -11.03 -13.27 14.82
CA LEU A 88 -9.68 -13.37 14.27
C LEU A 88 -9.67 -14.19 12.98
N GLN A 89 -10.35 -15.33 12.93
CA GLN A 89 -10.46 -16.15 11.73
C GLN A 89 -11.23 -15.46 10.59
N GLU A 90 -12.25 -14.66 10.90
CA GLU A 90 -12.92 -13.80 9.92
C GLU A 90 -11.96 -12.77 9.31
N TYR A 91 -11.11 -12.13 10.13
CA TYR A 91 -10.07 -11.25 9.62
C TYR A 91 -9.17 -12.01 8.65
N ASN A 92 -8.73 -13.21 9.01
CA ASN A 92 -7.87 -14.02 8.15
C ASN A 92 -8.54 -14.31 6.80
N THR A 93 -9.81 -14.70 6.82
CA THR A 93 -10.55 -15.05 5.59
C THR A 93 -10.78 -13.83 4.69
N ILE A 94 -11.19 -12.69 5.27
CA ILE A 94 -11.53 -11.49 4.51
C ILE A 94 -10.29 -10.83 3.92
N TYR A 95 -9.17 -10.87 4.66
CA TYR A 95 -8.03 -10.02 4.37
C TYR A 95 -6.83 -10.77 3.78
N ALA A 96 -6.65 -12.07 4.03
CA ALA A 96 -5.48 -12.80 3.55
C ALA A 96 -5.38 -12.78 2.02
N GLN A 97 -6.46 -13.11 1.31
CA GLN A 97 -6.44 -13.10 -0.16
C GLN A 97 -6.19 -11.68 -0.71
N ARG A 98 -6.92 -10.69 -0.17
CA ARG A 98 -6.84 -9.29 -0.62
C ARG A 98 -5.43 -8.72 -0.42
N PHE A 99 -4.86 -8.91 0.75
CA PHE A 99 -3.52 -8.42 1.05
C PHE A 99 -2.44 -9.19 0.30
N SER A 100 -2.62 -10.49 0.05
CA SER A 100 -1.65 -11.28 -0.70
C SER A 100 -1.51 -10.77 -2.13
N GLU A 101 -2.62 -10.58 -2.86
CA GLU A 101 -2.58 -10.09 -4.24
C GLU A 101 -2.03 -8.66 -4.33
N VAL A 102 -2.46 -7.77 -3.42
CA VAL A 102 -1.94 -6.41 -3.35
C VAL A 102 -0.46 -6.40 -2.96
N SER A 103 -0.04 -7.26 -2.02
CA SER A 103 1.37 -7.41 -1.64
C SER A 103 2.23 -7.86 -2.81
N ALA A 104 1.74 -8.80 -3.62
CA ALA A 104 2.47 -9.24 -4.81
C ALA A 104 2.76 -8.07 -5.76
N VAL A 105 1.77 -7.20 -6.01
CA VAL A 105 1.97 -5.98 -6.82
C VAL A 105 3.04 -5.07 -6.20
N ILE A 106 2.98 -4.84 -4.88
CA ILE A 106 3.94 -4.00 -4.16
C ILE A 106 5.35 -4.62 -4.14
N ASP A 107 5.47 -5.94 -4.00
CA ASP A 107 6.74 -6.66 -4.04
C ASP A 107 7.41 -6.52 -5.40
N ARG A 108 6.64 -6.61 -6.49
CA ARG A 108 7.14 -6.36 -7.85
C ARG A 108 7.65 -4.92 -8.02
N PHE A 109 6.91 -3.95 -7.51
CA PHE A 109 7.33 -2.55 -7.47
C PHE A 109 8.63 -2.36 -6.65
N TYR A 110 8.72 -2.99 -5.48
CA TYR A 110 9.89 -2.92 -4.61
C TYR A 110 11.13 -3.50 -5.28
N TYR A 111 11.02 -4.71 -5.84
CA TYR A 111 12.12 -5.32 -6.59
C TYR A 111 12.50 -4.46 -7.79
N PHE A 112 11.54 -3.92 -8.53
CA PHE A 112 11.82 -3.10 -9.69
C PHE A 112 12.68 -1.88 -9.36
N LEU A 113 12.33 -1.16 -8.28
CA LEU A 113 12.99 0.07 -7.83
C LEU A 113 14.32 -0.18 -7.11
N THR A 114 14.41 -1.25 -6.33
CA THR A 114 15.54 -1.47 -5.41
C THR A 114 16.48 -2.60 -5.83
N LYS A 115 16.04 -3.49 -6.73
CA LYS A 115 16.68 -4.76 -7.07
C LYS A 115 16.90 -5.70 -5.87
N ASN A 116 16.16 -5.47 -4.78
CA ASN A 116 16.19 -6.30 -3.58
C ASN A 116 14.90 -7.13 -3.45
N GLY A 117 14.99 -8.25 -2.73
CA GLY A 117 13.88 -9.19 -2.54
C GLY A 117 13.84 -10.28 -3.62
N LEU A 118 12.76 -11.04 -3.65
CA LEU A 118 12.56 -12.07 -4.66
C LEU A 118 12.23 -11.41 -6.01
N PRO A 119 12.86 -11.84 -7.11
CA PRO A 119 12.47 -11.39 -8.43
C PRO A 119 11.02 -11.81 -8.73
N PRO A 120 10.28 -11.03 -9.54
CA PRO A 120 8.98 -11.45 -10.03
C PRO A 120 9.09 -12.78 -10.79
N GLN A 121 8.04 -13.59 -10.72
CA GLN A 121 7.87 -14.73 -11.62
C GLN A 121 7.66 -14.25 -13.06
N ASP A 122 8.00 -15.09 -14.03
CA ASP A 122 7.91 -14.75 -15.45
C ASP A 122 6.46 -14.49 -15.88
N ASP A 123 5.50 -15.24 -15.32
CA ASP A 123 4.07 -15.05 -15.56
C ASP A 123 3.45 -14.16 -14.47
N ILE A 124 3.16 -12.91 -14.82
CA ILE A 124 2.53 -11.94 -13.91
C ILE A 124 1.01 -12.01 -14.05
N GLU A 125 0.37 -12.58 -13.02
CA GLU A 125 -1.08 -12.52 -12.90
C GLU A 125 -1.55 -11.08 -12.64
N PRO A 126 -2.58 -10.60 -13.37
CA PRO A 126 -3.14 -9.28 -13.16
C PRO A 126 -3.87 -9.22 -11.81
N LEU A 127 -3.74 -8.08 -11.12
CA LEU A 127 -4.48 -7.81 -9.90
C LEU A 127 -5.99 -7.84 -10.19
N HIS A 128 -6.74 -8.60 -9.39
CA HIS A 128 -8.19 -8.66 -9.51
C HIS A 128 -8.83 -7.25 -9.46
N GLU A 129 -9.88 -7.02 -10.25
CA GLU A 129 -10.44 -5.68 -10.46
C GLU A 129 -10.92 -5.03 -9.16
N ASP A 130 -11.53 -5.82 -8.28
CA ASP A 130 -12.00 -5.40 -6.96
C ASP A 130 -10.87 -4.86 -6.06
N PHE A 131 -9.63 -5.25 -6.33
CA PHE A 131 -8.46 -4.86 -5.53
C PHE A 131 -7.68 -3.68 -6.13
N ARG A 132 -7.95 -3.30 -7.39
CA ARG A 132 -7.31 -2.14 -8.03
C ARG A 132 -7.49 -0.83 -7.25
N PRO A 133 -8.65 -0.53 -6.65
CA PRO A 133 -8.83 0.67 -5.83
C PRO A 133 -7.97 0.72 -4.57
N PHE A 134 -7.37 -0.39 -4.14
CA PHE A 134 -6.49 -0.41 -2.97
C PHE A 134 -5.12 0.17 -3.30
N ILE A 135 -4.59 -0.12 -4.49
CA ILE A 135 -3.29 0.42 -4.93
C ILE A 135 -3.30 1.95 -4.91
N SER A 136 -4.38 2.59 -5.37
CA SER A 136 -4.49 4.06 -5.41
C SER A 136 -4.54 4.71 -4.03
N LYS A 137 -4.90 3.94 -3.01
CA LYS A 137 -4.90 4.39 -1.64
C LYS A 137 -3.52 4.17 -1.00
N LEU A 138 -2.79 3.14 -1.41
CA LEU A 138 -1.43 2.83 -0.93
C LEU A 138 -0.36 3.74 -1.54
N LEU A 139 -0.45 3.99 -2.84
CA LEU A 139 0.52 4.70 -3.64
C LEU A 139 -0.13 5.89 -4.34
N SER A 140 0.65 6.94 -4.55
CA SER A 140 0.28 8.01 -5.48
C SER A 140 0.30 7.44 -6.90
N VAL A 141 -0.88 7.10 -7.45
CA VAL A 141 -1.03 6.64 -8.84
C VAL A 141 -0.35 7.61 -9.80
N LYS A 142 -0.51 8.92 -9.54
CA LYS A 142 0.10 10.00 -10.30
C LYS A 142 1.63 9.86 -10.37
N ASP A 143 2.28 9.62 -9.23
CA ASP A 143 3.74 9.53 -9.17
C ASP A 143 4.25 8.22 -9.76
N VAL A 144 3.50 7.12 -9.64
CA VAL A 144 3.78 5.86 -10.36
C VAL A 144 3.75 6.08 -11.88
N VAL A 145 2.72 6.77 -12.39
CA VAL A 145 2.59 7.08 -13.82
C VAL A 145 3.71 8.01 -14.29
N ARG A 146 3.98 9.08 -13.53
CA ARG A 146 5.08 10.03 -13.83
C ARG A 146 6.43 9.32 -13.87
N PHE A 147 6.71 8.48 -12.88
CA PHE A 147 7.92 7.69 -12.81
C PHE A 147 8.08 6.81 -14.07
N MET A 148 7.04 6.07 -14.45
CA MET A 148 7.10 5.20 -15.63
C MET A 148 7.21 5.97 -16.95
N ALA A 149 6.46 7.06 -17.10
CA ALA A 149 6.52 7.92 -18.28
C ALA A 149 7.90 8.56 -18.46
N LEU A 150 8.48 9.09 -17.38
CA LEU A 150 9.84 9.66 -17.40
C LEU A 150 10.89 8.58 -17.64
N LYS A 151 10.75 7.40 -17.05
CA LYS A 151 11.64 6.27 -17.35
C LYS A 151 11.63 5.94 -18.84
N LEU A 152 10.45 5.91 -19.49
CA LEU A 152 10.39 5.68 -20.94
C LEU A 152 11.03 6.83 -21.71
N SER A 153 10.76 8.08 -21.36
CA SER A 153 11.29 9.27 -22.07
C SER A 153 12.81 9.41 -21.95
N LEU A 154 13.42 8.91 -20.88
CA LEU A 154 14.87 8.93 -20.71
C LEU A 154 15.59 7.83 -21.51
N ASN A 155 14.89 6.75 -21.84
CA ASN A 155 15.46 5.58 -22.53
C ASN A 155 15.07 5.50 -24.02
N ARG A 156 14.23 6.41 -24.51
CA ARG A 156 13.70 6.40 -25.88
C ARG A 156 13.51 7.82 -26.39
N ASP A 157 13.60 8.01 -27.70
CA ASP A 157 13.40 9.31 -28.33
C ASP A 157 11.95 9.82 -28.16
N SER A 158 10.97 8.92 -28.21
CA SER A 158 9.57 9.24 -27.94
C SER A 158 8.78 7.99 -27.52
N PHE A 159 7.62 8.21 -26.90
CA PHE A 159 6.69 7.16 -26.49
C PHE A 159 5.24 7.68 -26.47
N TYR A 160 4.26 6.82 -26.27
CA TYR A 160 2.87 7.22 -26.01
C TYR A 160 2.30 6.54 -24.75
N MET A 161 1.23 7.09 -24.17
CA MET A 161 0.76 6.67 -22.83
C MET A 161 0.22 5.23 -22.76
N ALA A 162 -0.23 4.65 -23.87
CA ALA A 162 -0.59 3.22 -23.89
C ALA A 162 0.64 2.31 -23.69
N GLU A 163 1.86 2.75 -24.04
CA GLU A 163 3.07 2.01 -23.71
C GLU A 163 3.38 2.04 -22.21
N VAL A 164 3.10 3.17 -21.55
CA VAL A 164 3.19 3.28 -20.08
C VAL A 164 2.22 2.29 -19.44
N GLN A 165 0.99 2.19 -19.95
CA GLN A 165 0.01 1.21 -19.48
C GLN A 165 0.52 -0.23 -19.66
N GLY A 166 1.04 -0.55 -20.85
CA GLY A 166 1.59 -1.86 -21.15
C GLY A 166 2.75 -2.24 -20.23
N GLN A 167 3.66 -1.30 -19.94
CA GLN A 167 4.74 -1.50 -18.97
C GLN A 167 4.22 -1.73 -17.55
N LEU A 168 3.22 -0.95 -17.12
CA LEU A 168 2.63 -1.10 -15.79
C LEU A 168 1.96 -2.48 -15.62
N ASN A 169 1.18 -2.92 -16.61
CA ASN A 169 0.56 -4.24 -16.60
C ASN A 169 1.59 -5.37 -16.65
N SER A 170 2.56 -5.29 -17.56
CA SER A 170 3.56 -6.36 -17.72
C SER A 170 4.52 -6.48 -16.55
N LEU A 171 4.90 -5.37 -15.91
CA LEU A 171 5.87 -5.40 -14.80
C LEU A 171 5.21 -5.63 -13.44
N PHE A 172 3.96 -5.19 -13.25
CA PHE A 172 3.34 -5.13 -11.93
C PHE A 172 1.98 -5.81 -11.86
N GLY A 173 1.41 -6.27 -12.98
CA GLY A 173 0.06 -6.83 -13.04
C GLY A 173 -1.02 -5.80 -12.75
N TRP A 174 -0.71 -4.51 -12.85
CA TRP A 174 -1.63 -3.44 -12.50
C TRP A 174 -1.37 -2.18 -13.32
N SER A 175 -2.42 -1.51 -13.78
CA SER A 175 -2.37 -0.17 -14.33
C SER A 175 -3.57 0.68 -13.86
N PRO A 176 -3.45 2.02 -13.87
CA PRO A 176 -4.63 2.88 -13.81
C PRO A 176 -5.41 2.86 -15.14
N SER A 177 -6.55 3.56 -15.17
CA SER A 177 -7.37 3.71 -16.37
C SER A 177 -6.67 4.58 -17.43
N ASN A 178 -7.02 4.35 -18.70
CA ASN A 178 -6.48 5.12 -19.82
C ASN A 178 -6.74 6.61 -19.70
N GLY A 179 -7.96 7.01 -19.31
CA GLY A 179 -8.28 8.43 -19.10
C GLY A 179 -7.38 9.08 -18.06
N TYR A 180 -7.06 8.36 -16.97
CA TYR A 180 -6.16 8.88 -15.93
C TYR A 180 -4.73 9.04 -16.44
N LEU A 181 -4.22 8.10 -17.23
CA LEU A 181 -2.89 8.20 -17.84
C LEU A 181 -2.75 9.46 -18.70
N TYR A 182 -3.74 9.75 -19.56
CA TYR A 182 -3.73 10.95 -20.40
C TYR A 182 -3.87 12.24 -19.61
N ASN A 183 -4.64 12.23 -18.51
CA ASN A 183 -4.69 13.38 -17.60
C ASN A 183 -3.31 13.66 -16.99
N VAL A 184 -2.61 12.63 -16.50
CA VAL A 184 -1.26 12.80 -15.95
C VAL A 184 -0.29 13.29 -17.03
N ALA A 185 -0.38 12.75 -18.25
CA ALA A 185 0.46 13.19 -19.36
C ALA A 185 0.28 14.69 -19.67
N ARG A 186 -0.98 15.14 -19.75
CA ARG A 186 -1.30 16.56 -19.97
C ARG A 186 -0.70 17.44 -18.88
N GLU A 187 -0.83 17.06 -17.61
CA GLU A 187 -0.23 17.81 -16.51
C GLU A 187 1.31 17.81 -16.56
N MET A 188 1.93 16.73 -17.04
CA MET A 188 3.38 16.67 -17.25
C MET A 188 3.83 17.61 -18.38
N GLU A 189 3.01 17.80 -19.40
CA GLU A 189 3.24 18.81 -20.44
C GLU A 189 3.10 20.23 -19.89
N GLU A 190 2.03 20.49 -19.13
CA GLU A 190 1.78 21.80 -18.49
C GLU A 190 2.89 22.19 -17.50
N THR A 191 3.54 21.20 -16.88
CA THR A 191 4.67 21.40 -15.96
C THR A 191 6.04 21.30 -16.63
N ASN A 192 6.08 21.28 -17.97
CA ASN A 192 7.30 21.19 -18.78
C ASN A 192 8.21 20.01 -18.40
N LEU A 193 7.62 18.89 -17.95
CA LEU A 193 8.30 17.63 -17.70
C LEU A 193 8.34 16.73 -18.93
N LEU A 194 7.41 16.92 -19.85
CA LEU A 194 7.34 16.25 -21.15
C LEU A 194 6.86 17.26 -22.20
N VAL A 195 7.10 16.98 -23.47
CA VAL A 195 6.48 17.72 -24.58
C VAL A 195 5.83 16.72 -25.52
N GLY A 196 4.60 17.02 -25.93
CA GLY A 196 3.82 16.20 -26.84
C GLY A 196 3.75 16.76 -28.25
N PHE A 197 3.83 15.88 -29.23
CA PHE A 197 3.60 16.19 -30.64
C PHE A 197 2.68 15.16 -31.29
N TRP A 198 2.05 15.57 -32.40
CA TRP A 198 1.23 14.69 -33.22
C TRP A 198 2.06 14.28 -34.44
N PRO A 199 2.34 12.98 -34.63
CA PRO A 199 3.11 12.51 -35.78
C PRO A 199 2.29 12.54 -37.08
N ASP A 200 0.96 12.55 -36.95
CA ASP A 200 0.02 12.55 -38.07
C ASP A 200 -1.02 13.68 -37.91
N GLU A 201 -1.54 14.17 -39.03
CA GLU A 201 -2.56 15.23 -39.07
C GLU A 201 -3.89 14.80 -38.44
N ARG A 202 -4.19 13.49 -38.44
CA ARG A 202 -5.39 12.92 -37.83
C ARG A 202 -5.32 12.88 -36.31
N ARG A 203 -4.14 13.16 -35.73
CA ARG A 203 -3.87 13.21 -34.28
C ARG A 203 -4.28 11.93 -33.58
N THR A 204 -3.92 10.80 -34.18
CA THR A 204 -4.35 9.47 -33.71
C THR A 204 -3.62 9.06 -32.44
N VAL A 205 -2.32 9.37 -32.34
CA VAL A 205 -1.49 9.04 -31.16
C VAL A 205 -0.64 10.24 -30.78
N ARG A 206 -0.77 10.71 -29.54
CA ARG A 206 0.10 11.77 -29.00
C ARG A 206 1.43 11.16 -28.57
N LYS A 207 2.50 11.47 -29.28
CA LYS A 207 3.86 11.09 -28.87
C LYS A 207 4.41 12.10 -27.89
N LEU A 208 5.10 11.63 -26.87
CA LEU A 208 5.70 12.40 -25.78
C LEU A 208 7.21 12.16 -25.78
N TYR A 209 7.98 13.19 -25.46
CA TYR A 209 9.43 13.11 -25.27
C TYR A 209 9.88 13.99 -24.11
N LYS A 210 11.14 13.78 -23.67
CA LYS A 210 11.71 14.44 -22.50
C LYS A 210 12.02 15.93 -22.74
N THR A 211 12.10 16.67 -21.65
CA THR A 211 12.65 18.03 -21.56
C THR A 211 13.89 18.01 -20.67
N ASP A 212 14.55 19.14 -20.53
CA ASP A 212 15.68 19.31 -19.59
C ASP A 212 15.28 19.05 -18.12
N ASN A 213 14.01 19.23 -17.78
CA ASN A 213 13.50 19.00 -16.43
C ASN A 213 13.18 17.53 -16.13
N SER A 214 13.05 16.68 -17.16
CA SER A 214 12.61 15.29 -17.01
C SER A 214 13.53 14.49 -16.10
N GLU A 215 14.85 14.58 -16.31
CA GLU A 215 15.84 13.76 -15.59
C GLU A 215 15.91 14.14 -14.11
N LYS A 216 15.93 15.45 -13.81
CA LYS A 216 15.92 15.95 -12.44
C LYS A 216 14.67 15.51 -11.69
N PHE A 217 13.49 15.64 -12.32
CA PHE A 217 12.24 15.23 -11.68
C PHE A 217 12.14 13.71 -11.56
N TYR A 218 12.69 12.94 -12.51
CA TYR A 218 12.75 11.48 -12.44
C TYR A 218 13.47 11.02 -11.17
N GLY A 219 14.62 11.61 -10.83
CA GLY A 219 15.34 11.29 -9.59
C GLY A 219 14.51 11.54 -8.33
N ILE A 220 13.79 12.67 -8.28
CA ILE A 220 12.93 13.05 -7.15
C ILE A 220 11.78 12.05 -6.99
N VAL A 221 11.05 11.77 -8.07
CA VAL A 221 9.89 10.87 -8.03
C VAL A 221 10.32 9.42 -7.75
N ALA A 222 11.45 8.97 -8.29
CA ALA A 222 12.00 7.64 -8.03
C ALA A 222 12.36 7.45 -6.54
N ALA A 223 13.04 8.43 -5.93
CA ALA A 223 13.40 8.37 -4.51
C ALA A 223 12.15 8.34 -3.61
N SER A 224 11.22 9.27 -3.83
CA SER A 224 9.95 9.35 -3.08
C SER A 224 9.12 8.06 -3.21
N LEU A 225 9.01 7.54 -4.44
CA LEU A 225 8.26 6.31 -4.72
C LEU A 225 8.92 5.08 -4.06
N THR A 226 10.26 5.02 -4.05
CA THR A 226 11.03 3.94 -3.40
C THR A 226 10.81 3.93 -1.89
N GLU A 227 10.90 5.10 -1.25
CA GLU A 227 10.63 5.24 0.19
C GLU A 227 9.21 4.77 0.52
N ARG A 228 8.22 5.26 -0.23
CA ARG A 228 6.82 4.91 -0.01
C ARG A 228 6.55 3.42 -0.20
N ILE A 229 7.06 2.82 -1.27
CA ILE A 229 6.89 1.38 -1.52
C ILE A 229 7.57 0.55 -0.43
N THR A 230 8.73 0.96 0.05
CA THR A 230 9.42 0.26 1.15
C THR A 230 8.56 0.25 2.42
N GLN A 231 7.95 1.38 2.77
CA GLN A 231 7.04 1.48 3.92
C GLN A 231 5.78 0.63 3.73
N VAL A 232 5.16 0.72 2.54
CA VAL A 232 3.95 -0.02 2.19
C VAL A 232 4.20 -1.53 2.24
N ARG A 233 5.32 -1.98 1.70
CA ARG A 233 5.72 -3.39 1.70
C ARG A 233 5.89 -3.94 3.11
N LYS A 234 6.66 -3.24 3.96
CA LYS A 234 6.86 -3.64 5.37
C LYS A 234 5.54 -3.81 6.10
N TYR A 235 4.61 -2.88 5.88
CA TYR A 235 3.28 -2.98 6.48
C TYR A 235 2.49 -4.20 5.98
N LEU A 236 2.42 -4.39 4.65
CA LEU A 236 1.62 -5.48 4.08
C LEU A 236 2.15 -6.84 4.54
N HIS A 237 3.46 -7.01 4.57
CA HIS A 237 4.10 -8.23 5.07
C HIS A 237 3.81 -8.46 6.55
N TYR A 238 3.90 -7.40 7.38
CA TYR A 238 3.54 -7.50 8.80
C TYR A 238 2.07 -7.91 8.99
N ILE A 239 1.13 -7.32 8.24
CA ILE A 239 -0.29 -7.72 8.35
C ILE A 239 -0.48 -9.16 7.88
N LEU A 240 0.18 -9.58 6.79
CA LEU A 240 0.13 -10.94 6.28
C LEU A 240 0.68 -11.98 7.27
N GLU A 241 1.61 -11.61 8.15
CA GLU A 241 2.07 -12.48 9.24
C GLU A 241 1.06 -12.59 10.40
N LEU A 242 0.17 -11.60 10.56
CA LEU A 242 -0.87 -11.59 11.59
C LEU A 242 -2.15 -12.33 11.17
N VAL A 243 -2.41 -12.42 9.86
CA VAL A 243 -3.58 -13.11 9.27
C VAL A 243 -3.30 -14.54 8.85
#